data_AF-A0A540MRW0-F1
#
_entry.id   AF-A0A540MRW0-F1
#
_cell.length_a   1.000
_cell.length_b   1.000
_cell.length_c   1.000
_cell.angle_alpha   90.00
_cell.angle_beta   90.00
_cell.angle_gamma   90.00
#
_symmetry.space_group_name_H-M   'P 1'
#
loop_
_entity.id
_entity.type
_entity.pdbx_description
1 polymer ?
#
loop_
_entity_poly.entity_id
_entity_poly.type
_entity_poly.pdbx_seq_one_letter_code
_entity_poly.pdbx_strand_id
1 'polypeptide(L)'
;MAKFYSLVEKCLSLVDLQPQKIYKRYVGIWYKKDVEKRVVWVENRDNPVNDTSGILSTGANGDLFLYAENQSDIPLWSAISNVSIASLPSNSTHEPNYKAQLLDTGNLEVKFQEPCEDHRLLRSR
;
A
#
# COMPACT_ATOMS: atom_id res chain seq x y z
N MET A 1 11.96 24.22 -23.19
CA MET A 1 11.27 23.57 -22.06
C MET A 1 11.13 22.08 -22.38
N ALA A 2 12.12 21.26 -22.00
CA ALA A 2 12.04 19.82 -22.22
C ALA A 2 11.13 19.21 -21.13
N LYS A 3 9.96 18.72 -21.50
CA LYS A 3 9.15 17.85 -20.65
C LYS A 3 9.79 16.46 -20.69
N PHE A 4 10.55 16.10 -19.66
CA PHE A 4 11.01 14.73 -19.50
C PHE A 4 9.84 13.90 -18.95
N TYR A 5 9.30 13.00 -19.79
CA TYR A 5 8.40 11.95 -19.33
C TYR A 5 9.23 10.96 -18.49
N SER A 6 8.96 10.85 -17.20
CA SER A 6 9.59 9.87 -16.32
C SER A 6 9.07 8.46 -16.64
N LEU A 7 9.68 7.80 -17.62
CA LEU A 7 9.44 6.39 -18.00
C LEU A 7 10.09 5.39 -17.01
N VAL A 8 10.17 5.74 -15.72
CA VAL A 8 10.77 4.88 -14.70
C VAL A 8 9.66 4.42 -13.76
N GLU A 9 9.12 3.24 -14.07
CA GLU A 9 8.24 2.51 -13.16
C GLU A 9 8.95 2.35 -11.80
N LYS A 10 8.21 2.57 -10.71
CA LYS A 10 8.69 2.38 -9.34
C LYS A 10 8.05 1.13 -8.76
N CYS A 11 8.69 0.54 -7.76
CA CYS A 11 8.19 -0.64 -7.08
C CYS A 11 8.13 -0.43 -5.57
N LEU A 12 7.16 -1.07 -4.93
CA LEU A 12 6.96 -1.14 -3.48
C LEU A 12 7.09 -2.60 -3.05
N SER A 13 7.94 -2.87 -2.05
CA SER A 13 8.02 -4.17 -1.37
C SER A 13 8.71 -4.01 -0.03
N LEU A 14 8.74 -5.13 0.71
CA LEU A 14 9.66 -5.30 1.81
C LEU A 14 11.09 -5.49 1.28
N VAL A 15 12.06 -4.84 1.92
CA VAL A 15 13.48 -4.84 1.56
C VAL A 15 14.36 -5.02 2.80
N ASP A 16 15.47 -5.73 2.65
CA ASP A 16 16.50 -5.88 3.68
C ASP A 16 17.56 -4.77 3.51
N LEU A 17 17.78 -3.97 4.55
CA LEU A 17 18.78 -2.89 4.52
C LEU A 17 20.14 -3.28 5.12
N GLN A 18 20.22 -4.42 5.81
CA GLN A 18 21.46 -4.88 6.46
C GLN A 18 21.75 -6.36 6.12
N PRO A 19 22.92 -6.68 5.56
CA PRO A 19 23.27 -8.06 5.18
C PRO A 19 23.69 -8.95 6.36
N GLN A 20 23.79 -8.43 7.58
CA GLN A 20 24.33 -9.16 8.74
C GLN A 20 23.26 -9.49 9.78
N LYS A 21 22.75 -10.72 9.69
CA LYS A 21 22.22 -11.59 10.75
C LYS A 21 21.04 -11.16 11.64
N ILE A 22 20.34 -10.07 11.35
CA ILE A 22 19.03 -9.79 11.95
C ILE A 22 18.08 -9.45 10.78
N TYR A 23 17.05 -10.28 10.57
CA TYR A 23 16.07 -10.10 9.49
C TYR A 23 15.21 -8.86 9.77
N LYS A 24 15.76 -7.67 9.53
CA LYS A 24 15.06 -6.39 9.64
C LYS A 24 14.61 -5.99 8.26
N ARG A 25 13.31 -6.11 8.02
CA ARG A 25 12.68 -5.75 6.75
C ARG A 25 11.90 -4.46 6.86
N TYR A 26 11.99 -3.71 5.77
CA TYR A 26 11.45 -2.37 5.65
C TYR A 26 10.56 -2.26 4.43
N VAL A 27 9.44 -1.55 4.52
CA VAL A 27 8.65 -1.15 3.36
C VAL A 27 9.44 -0.06 2.65
N GLY A 28 9.90 -0.36 1.43
CA GLY A 28 10.74 0.52 0.65
C GLY A 28 10.19 0.77 -0.75
N ILE A 29 10.49 1.96 -1.29
CA ILE A 29 10.27 2.30 -2.70
C ILE A 29 11.64 2.36 -3.40
N TRP A 30 11.73 1.75 -4.58
CA TRP A 30 12.90 1.86 -5.47
C TRP A 30 12.46 1.97 -6.94
N TYR A 31 13.42 2.31 -7.81
CA TYR A 31 13.19 2.37 -9.26
C TYR A 31 13.31 0.99 -9.89
N LYS A 32 12.32 0.55 -10.67
CA LYS A 32 12.29 -0.78 -11.30
C LYS A 32 13.49 -1.05 -12.22
N LYS A 33 13.98 -0.01 -12.88
CA LYS A 33 15.14 -0.08 -13.79
C LYS A 33 16.49 -0.02 -13.07
N ASP A 34 16.51 0.22 -11.76
CA ASP A 34 17.73 0.18 -10.97
C ASP A 34 18.06 -1.28 -10.60
N VAL A 35 19.12 -1.80 -11.21
CA VAL A 35 19.59 -3.18 -10.99
C VAL A 35 20.06 -3.39 -9.56
N GLU A 36 20.59 -2.34 -8.93
CA GLU A 36 21.02 -2.37 -7.53
C GLU A 36 19.83 -2.19 -6.57
N LYS A 37 18.63 -1.92 -7.09
CA LYS A 37 17.39 -1.68 -6.33
C LYS A 37 17.59 -0.70 -5.18
N ARG A 38 18.31 0.41 -5.43
CA ARG A 38 18.59 1.39 -4.38
C ARG A 38 17.29 1.97 -3.87
N VAL A 39 17.09 1.83 -2.56
CA VAL A 39 15.89 2.28 -1.88
C VAL A 39 15.94 3.80 -1.75
N VAL A 40 14.92 4.48 -2.27
CA VAL A 40 14.84 5.95 -2.24
C VAL A 40 13.96 6.46 -1.09
N TRP A 41 13.13 5.58 -0.52
CA TRP A 41 12.23 5.93 0.56
C TRP A 41 11.84 4.70 1.39
N VAL A 42 11.57 4.91 2.69
CA VAL A 42 11.31 3.87 3.70
C VAL A 42 10.34 4.40 4.76
N GLU A 43 9.28 3.67 5.10
CA GLU A 43 8.27 4.06 6.12
C GLU A 43 8.61 3.59 7.54
N ASN A 44 8.77 2.29 7.74
CA ASN A 44 8.92 1.66 9.05
C ASN A 44 10.38 1.68 9.54
N ARG A 45 11.06 2.84 9.40
CA ARG A 45 12.48 3.02 9.77
C ARG A 45 12.74 2.73 11.24
N ASP A 46 11.80 3.14 12.10
CA ASP A 46 11.94 3.04 13.55
C ASP A 46 11.53 1.66 14.08
N ASN A 47 10.60 0.99 13.38
CA ASN A 47 10.03 -0.29 13.80
C ASN A 47 10.05 -1.32 12.64
N PRO A 48 11.21 -1.94 12.37
CA PRO A 48 11.35 -2.91 11.30
C PRO A 48 10.54 -4.18 11.57
N VAL A 49 10.18 -4.87 10.49
CA VAL A 49 9.64 -6.23 10.59
C VAL A 49 10.79 -7.18 10.90
N ASN A 50 10.74 -7.88 12.04
CA ASN A 50 11.85 -8.69 12.57
C ASN A 50 11.79 -10.19 12.17
N ASP A 51 11.01 -10.53 11.14
CA ASP A 51 10.83 -11.90 10.64
C ASP A 51 10.88 -11.94 9.11
N THR A 52 10.34 -13.00 8.48
CA THR A 52 10.23 -13.16 7.01
C THR A 52 8.83 -12.86 6.43
N SER A 53 7.89 -12.40 7.27
CA SER A 53 6.50 -12.10 6.91
C SER A 53 6.26 -10.64 6.45
N GLY A 54 5.26 -9.91 6.93
CA GLY A 54 5.04 -8.50 6.63
C GLY A 54 3.81 -8.31 5.76
N ILE A 55 2.74 -7.86 6.40
CA ILE A 55 1.43 -7.71 5.80
C ILE A 55 1.10 -6.22 5.76
N LEU A 56 0.96 -5.70 4.55
CA LEU A 56 0.44 -4.35 4.32
C LEU A 56 -1.07 -4.46 4.06
N SER A 57 -1.89 -3.89 4.94
CA SER A 57 -3.35 -3.97 4.86
C SER A 57 -4.01 -2.59 4.88
N THR A 58 -5.20 -2.51 4.28
CA THR A 58 -6.04 -1.32 4.31
C THR A 58 -7.17 -1.49 5.33
N GLY A 59 -7.43 -0.44 6.10
CA GLY A 59 -8.56 -0.36 7.03
C GLY A 59 -9.85 0.12 6.36
N ALA A 60 -10.96 -0.02 7.08
CA ALA A 60 -12.30 0.38 6.60
C ALA A 60 -12.46 1.88 6.35
N ASN A 61 -11.53 2.72 6.80
CA ASN A 61 -11.53 4.16 6.55
C ASN A 61 -10.53 4.59 5.47
N GLY A 62 -9.79 3.64 4.87
CA GLY A 62 -8.66 3.95 3.99
C GLY A 62 -7.36 4.17 4.73
N ASP A 63 -7.28 3.76 6.00
CA ASP A 63 -6.04 3.71 6.77
C ASP A 63 -5.11 2.62 6.21
N LEU A 64 -3.80 2.80 6.37
CA LEU A 64 -2.80 1.83 5.95
C LEU A 64 -2.05 1.30 7.17
N PHE A 65 -1.92 -0.02 7.28
CA PHE A 65 -1.27 -0.68 8.41
C PHE A 65 -0.21 -1.68 7.93
N LEU A 66 0.91 -1.73 8.66
CA LEU A 66 1.95 -2.73 8.49
C LEU A 66 1.99 -3.62 9.74
N TYR A 67 1.85 -4.92 9.53
CA TYR A 67 1.91 -5.93 10.59
C TYR A 67 3.00 -6.97 10.32
N ALA A 68 3.52 -7.57 11.38
CA ALA A 68 4.19 -8.87 11.29
C ALA A 68 3.11 -9.97 11.37
N GLU A 69 3.35 -11.13 10.75
CA GLU A 69 2.40 -12.25 10.69
C GLU A 69 1.95 -12.74 12.07
N ASN A 70 2.84 -12.69 13.06
CA ASN A 70 2.54 -13.08 14.43
C ASN A 70 2.04 -11.93 15.32
N GLN A 71 1.70 -10.77 14.73
CA GLN A 71 1.27 -9.58 15.46
C GLN A 71 0.15 -8.86 14.71
N SER A 72 -1.11 -9.14 15.07
CA SER A 72 -2.31 -8.54 14.47
C SER A 72 -2.85 -7.31 15.21
N ASP A 73 -2.54 -7.19 16.51
CA ASP A 73 -3.28 -6.25 17.37
C ASP A 73 -2.68 -4.85 17.37
N ILE A 74 -1.35 -4.76 17.22
CA ILE A 74 -0.60 -3.50 17.23
C ILE A 74 0.21 -3.41 15.94
N PRO A 75 -0.06 -2.44 15.06
CA PRO A 75 0.71 -2.29 13.84
C PRO A 75 2.14 -1.84 14.15
N LEU A 76 3.09 -2.31 13.33
CA LEU A 76 4.48 -1.85 13.38
C LEU A 76 4.61 -0.41 12.86
N TRP A 77 3.79 -0.07 11.88
CA TRP A 77 3.66 1.25 11.31
C TRP A 77 2.23 1.45 10.80
N SER A 78 1.74 2.67 10.84
CA SER A 78 0.41 3.01 10.34
C SER A 78 0.36 4.43 9.80
N ALA A 79 -0.43 4.63 8.75
CA ALA A 79 -0.84 5.94 8.26
C ALA A 79 -2.36 6.05 8.36
N ILE A 80 -2.82 6.98 9.20
CA ILE A 80 -4.25 7.22 9.41
C ILE A 80 -4.74 8.22 8.38
N SER A 81 -5.83 7.85 7.72
CA SER A 81 -6.52 8.67 6.74
C SER A 81 -7.40 9.71 7.44
N ASN A 82 -7.48 10.91 6.87
CA ASN A 82 -8.42 11.94 7.31
C ASN A 82 -9.76 11.86 6.55
N VAL A 83 -10.05 10.71 5.92
CA VAL A 83 -11.27 10.53 5.10
C VAL A 83 -12.45 10.31 6.06
N SER A 84 -13.35 11.30 6.11
CA SER A 84 -14.59 11.17 6.86
C SER A 84 -15.52 10.18 6.16
N ILE A 85 -15.97 9.15 6.88
CA ILE A 85 -16.91 8.11 6.42
C ILE A 85 -18.19 8.70 5.77
N ALA A 86 -18.54 9.95 6.10
CA ALA A 86 -19.65 10.70 5.51
C ALA A 86 -19.55 10.96 3.99
N SER A 87 -18.38 10.79 3.37
CA SER A 87 -18.21 10.93 1.91
C SER A 87 -18.35 9.62 1.12
N LEU A 88 -18.65 8.50 1.78
CA LEU A 88 -18.90 7.23 1.12
C LEU A 88 -20.34 7.18 0.58
N PRO A 89 -20.58 6.64 -0.63
CA PRO A 89 -21.93 6.45 -1.13
C PRO A 89 -22.69 5.48 -0.21
N SER A 90 -23.70 6.02 0.48
CA SER A 90 -24.50 5.40 1.55
C SER A 90 -25.36 4.20 1.11
N ASN A 91 -25.21 3.72 -0.12
CA ASN A 91 -26.10 2.72 -0.73
C ASN A 91 -25.43 1.35 -0.89
N SER A 92 -24.19 1.18 -0.42
CA SER A 92 -23.48 -0.12 -0.46
C SER A 92 -23.77 -0.93 0.81
N THR A 93 -24.31 -2.13 0.65
CA THR A 93 -24.38 -3.17 1.71
C THR A 93 -23.04 -3.89 1.93
N HIS A 94 -22.03 -3.56 1.14
CA HIS A 94 -20.68 -4.10 1.25
C HIS A 94 -19.77 -3.18 2.08
N GLU A 95 -18.95 -3.82 2.92
CA GLU A 95 -17.82 -3.19 3.62
C GLU A 95 -17.00 -2.33 2.63
N PRO A 96 -16.62 -1.10 3.02
CA PRO A 96 -15.89 -0.20 2.14
C PRO A 96 -14.54 -0.83 1.76
N ASN A 97 -14.33 -1.02 0.46
CA ASN A 97 -13.11 -1.62 -0.05
C ASN A 97 -12.13 -0.52 -0.44
N TYR A 98 -10.97 -0.46 0.21
CA TYR A 98 -9.91 0.48 -0.15
C TYR A 98 -8.72 -0.27 -0.75
N LYS A 99 -8.16 0.29 -1.82
CA LYS A 99 -6.93 -0.21 -2.45
C LYS A 99 -5.81 0.81 -2.36
N ALA A 100 -4.63 0.34 -1.99
CA ALA A 100 -3.39 1.12 -2.09
C ALA A 100 -2.78 0.95 -3.49
N GLN A 101 -2.38 2.05 -4.12
CA GLN A 101 -1.76 2.08 -5.44
C GLN A 101 -0.54 2.99 -5.44
N LEU A 102 0.60 2.48 -5.90
CA LEU A 102 1.77 3.30 -6.20
C LEU A 102 1.59 3.92 -7.59
N LEU A 103 1.50 5.24 -7.64
CA LEU A 103 1.42 5.99 -8.90
C LEU A 103 2.80 6.10 -9.58
N ASP A 104 2.80 6.40 -10.88
CA ASP A 104 4.04 6.67 -11.64
C ASP A 104 4.82 7.87 -11.09
N THR A 105 4.11 8.82 -10.46
CA THR A 105 4.71 9.95 -9.72
C THR A 105 5.57 9.46 -8.55
N GLY A 106 5.32 8.26 -8.02
CA GLY A 106 5.96 7.69 -6.84
C GLY A 106 5.19 7.92 -5.55
N ASN A 107 3.99 8.48 -5.64
CA ASN A 107 3.10 8.60 -4.50
C ASN A 107 2.33 7.29 -4.29
N LEU A 108 2.30 6.81 -3.04
CA LEU A 108 1.40 5.74 -2.62
C LEU A 108 0.07 6.37 -2.22
N GLU A 109 -0.99 6.07 -2.96
CA GLU A 109 -2.34 6.58 -2.70
C GLU A 109 -3.28 5.46 -2.27
N VAL A 110 -4.19 5.74 -1.34
CA VAL A 110 -5.29 4.83 -0.98
C VAL A 110 -6.59 5.37 -1.57
N LYS A 111 -7.32 4.53 -2.30
CA LYS A 111 -8.55 4.92 -2.99
C LYS A 111 -9.70 3.99 -2.63
N PHE A 112 -10.87 4.57 -2.49
CA PHE A 112 -12.11 3.79 -2.42
C PHE A 112 -12.29 3.05 -3.74
N GLN A 113 -12.51 1.76 -3.64
CA GLN A 113 -12.83 0.88 -4.74
C GLN A 113 -14.34 0.64 -4.70
N GLU A 114 -15.04 1.22 -5.65
CA GLU A 114 -16.45 0.88 -5.86
C GLU A 114 -16.59 -0.63 -6.13
N PRO A 115 -17.60 -1.28 -5.54
CA PRO A 115 -17.87 -2.68 -5.80
C PRO A 115 -18.16 -2.90 -7.29
N CYS A 116 -17.64 -4.01 -7.84
CA CYS A 116 -17.97 -4.39 -9.21
C CYS A 116 -19.47 -4.73 -9.29
N GLU A 117 -20.28 -3.88 -9.91
CA GLU A 117 -21.68 -4.18 -10.22
C GLU A 117 -21.76 -5.35 -11.23
N ASP A 118 -22.46 -6.43 -10.87
CA ASP A 118 -22.70 -7.54 -11.79
C ASP A 118 -23.76 -7.17 -12.83
N HIS A 119 -23.32 -6.65 -13.98
CA HIS A 119 -24.19 -6.29 -15.10
C HIS A 119 -24.87 -7.50 -15.79
N ARG A 120 -24.64 -8.75 -15.36
CA ARG A 120 -25.34 -9.92 -15.95
C ARG A 120 -26.84 -9.99 -15.64
N LEU A 121 -27.32 -9.31 -14.61
CA LEU A 121 -28.74 -9.35 -14.22
C LEU A 121 -29.63 -8.37 -15.00
N LEU A 122 -29.07 -7.51 -15.85
CA LEU A 122 -29.84 -6.51 -16.61
C LEU A 122 -30.21 -6.94 -18.04
N ARG A 123 -29.92 -8.17 -18.46
CA ARG A 123 -30.23 -8.70 -19.81
C ARG A 123 -31.21 -9.87 -19.82
N SER A 124 -32.25 -9.86 -18.97
CA SER A 124 -33.43 -10.70 -19.19
C SER A 124 -34.71 -9.91 -18.98
N ARG A 125 -35.25 -9.39 -20.08
CA ARG A 125 -36.68 -9.11 -20.28
C ARG A 125 -37.06 -9.58 -21.67
#